data_AF-A0A142XFS9-F1
#
_entry.id   AF-A0A142XFS9-F1
#
_cell.length_a   1.000
_cell.length_b   1.000
_cell.length_c   1.000
_cell.angle_alpha   90.00
_cell.angle_beta   90.00
_cell.angle_gamma   90.00
#
_symmetry.space_group_name_H-M   'P 1'
#
loop_
_entity.id
_entity.type
_entity.pdbx_description
1 polymer ?
#
loop_
_entity_poly.entity_id
_entity_poly.type
_entity_poly.pdbx_seq_one_letter_code
_entity_poly.pdbx_strand_id
1 'polypeptide(L)'
;MKDLPKWLREYGGERTSYESFGGAPDWFWAAIDAIRAAPELAEAALNSLPRERLRQFYFAYRELTDELYGDYCDDERGWHEDDILTASSWVVNQGEPFYRAVYEDLRLYPDPSEVPPSDLSGLVAEVSRKRFGEELCG
;
A
#
# COMPACT_ATOMS: atom_id res chain seq x y z
N MET A 1 25.52 -8.23 -6.87
CA MET A 1 24.50 -8.18 -5.80
C MET A 1 24.21 -6.71 -5.53
N LYS A 2 23.00 -6.23 -5.82
CA LYS A 2 22.62 -4.84 -5.48
C LYS A 2 22.36 -4.80 -3.96
N ASP A 3 22.96 -3.85 -3.27
CA ASP A 3 22.74 -3.62 -1.85
C ASP A 3 21.27 -3.31 -1.59
N LEU A 4 20.67 -4.02 -0.64
CA LEU A 4 19.31 -3.71 -0.18
C LEU A 4 19.32 -2.30 0.46
N PRO A 5 18.30 -1.47 0.19
CA PRO A 5 18.12 -0.17 0.83
C PRO A 5 18.25 -0.25 2.36
N LYS A 6 18.85 0.77 2.97
CA LYS A 6 19.15 0.83 4.41
C LYS A 6 17.93 0.53 5.31
N TRP A 7 16.74 1.00 4.91
CA TRP A 7 15.48 0.75 5.63
C TRP A 7 15.09 -0.74 5.70
N LEU A 8 15.48 -1.56 4.71
CA LEU A 8 15.24 -3.02 4.76
C LEU A 8 16.09 -3.73 5.84
N ARG A 9 17.18 -3.09 6.31
CA ARG A 9 18.08 -3.65 7.33
C ARG A 9 17.71 -3.22 8.74
N GLU A 10 17.14 -2.03 8.89
CA GLU A 10 16.97 -1.40 10.21
C GLU A 10 15.63 -1.76 10.90
N TYR A 11 14.61 -2.23 10.18
CA TYR A 11 13.29 -2.54 10.76
C TYR A 11 13.07 -4.04 11.12
N GLY A 12 14.15 -4.79 11.27
CA GLY A 12 14.17 -6.24 11.56
C GLY A 12 13.83 -6.64 12.99
N GLY A 13 13.59 -5.71 13.90
CA GLY A 13 13.20 -6.06 15.26
C GLY A 13 12.94 -4.84 16.12
N GLU A 14 11.68 -4.43 16.24
CA GLU A 14 11.12 -3.85 17.46
C GLU A 14 9.60 -3.67 17.25
N ARG A 15 8.83 -4.04 18.28
CA ARG A 15 7.40 -3.71 18.38
C ARG A 15 7.31 -2.20 18.60
N THR A 16 7.12 -1.44 17.54
CA THR A 16 6.78 -0.01 17.65
C THR A 16 5.27 0.14 17.83
N SER A 17 4.92 1.02 18.76
CA SER A 17 3.59 1.31 19.30
C SER A 17 2.54 1.64 18.24
N TYR A 18 1.32 1.15 18.48
CA TYR A 18 0.11 1.37 17.68
C TYR A 18 -0.42 2.81 17.80
N GLU A 19 0.25 3.78 17.19
CA GLU A 19 -0.35 5.09 16.90
C GLU A 19 -0.04 5.48 15.45
N SER A 20 -0.55 4.68 14.52
CA SER A 20 -0.50 5.01 13.11
C SER A 20 -1.89 5.34 12.56
N PHE A 21 -1.93 6.25 11.60
CA PHE A 21 -3.18 6.68 10.95
C PHE A 21 -3.67 5.60 9.98
N GLY A 22 -4.96 5.29 10.00
CA GLY A 22 -5.54 4.16 9.26
C GLY A 22 -5.04 2.79 9.71
N GLY A 23 -4.52 2.64 10.95
CA GLY A 23 -4.08 1.36 11.51
C GLY A 23 -2.79 0.76 10.92
N ALA A 24 -2.22 1.36 9.86
CA ALA A 24 -1.05 0.85 9.17
C ALA A 24 0.27 1.34 9.80
N PRO A 25 1.17 0.45 10.27
CA PRO A 25 2.34 0.82 11.08
C PRO A 25 3.38 1.66 10.32
N ASP A 26 4.17 2.52 10.99
CA ASP A 26 5.16 3.43 10.35
C ASP A 26 6.08 2.78 9.31
N TRP A 27 6.51 1.54 9.55
CA TRP A 27 7.39 0.82 8.61
C TRP A 27 6.69 0.52 7.27
N PHE A 28 5.36 0.40 7.25
CA PHE A 28 4.58 0.27 6.03
C PHE A 28 4.70 1.55 5.20
N TRP A 29 4.48 2.72 5.81
CA TRP A 29 4.62 4.00 5.13
C TRP A 29 6.05 4.25 4.64
N ALA A 30 7.06 3.87 5.42
CA ALA A 30 8.45 3.92 4.98
C ALA A 30 8.71 3.00 3.76
N ALA A 31 8.06 1.84 3.69
CA ALA A 31 8.15 0.94 2.54
C ALA A 31 7.46 1.54 1.30
N ILE A 32 6.29 2.17 1.46
CA ILE A 32 5.61 2.90 0.39
C ILE A 32 6.47 4.04 -0.14
N ASP A 33 7.04 4.87 0.73
CA ASP A 33 7.92 5.98 0.33
C ASP A 33 9.14 5.49 -0.46
N ALA A 34 9.73 4.37 -0.03
CA ALA A 34 10.84 3.75 -0.74
C ALA A 34 10.45 3.19 -2.12
N ILE A 35 9.29 2.54 -2.21
CA ILE A 35 8.74 2.03 -3.48
C ILE A 35 8.44 3.21 -4.42
N ARG A 36 7.83 4.29 -3.91
CA ARG A 36 7.53 5.49 -4.68
C ARG A 36 8.79 6.17 -5.22
N ALA A 37 9.87 6.21 -4.43
CA ALA A 37 11.14 6.80 -4.84
C ALA A 37 11.90 5.97 -5.90
N ALA A 38 11.68 4.65 -5.94
CA ALA A 38 12.29 3.75 -6.91
C ALA A 38 11.33 2.60 -7.31
N PRO A 39 10.28 2.89 -8.13
CA PRO A 39 9.24 1.92 -8.45
C PRO A 39 9.77 0.65 -9.13
N GLU A 40 10.85 0.77 -9.91
CA GLU A 40 11.51 -0.35 -10.57
C GLU A 40 12.17 -1.34 -9.59
N LEU A 41 12.34 -0.94 -8.33
CA LEU A 41 12.88 -1.80 -7.26
C LEU A 41 11.79 -2.40 -6.37
N ALA A 42 10.51 -2.10 -6.60
CA ALA A 42 9.41 -2.54 -5.75
C ALA A 42 9.38 -4.06 -5.56
N GLU A 43 9.42 -4.83 -6.66
CA GLU A 43 9.43 -6.29 -6.60
C GLU A 43 10.65 -6.81 -5.82
N ALA A 44 11.84 -6.25 -6.05
CA ALA A 44 13.05 -6.66 -5.33
C ALA A 44 12.98 -6.34 -3.83
N ALA A 45 12.44 -5.18 -3.47
CA ALA A 45 12.24 -4.77 -2.08
C ALA A 45 11.25 -5.72 -1.38
N LEU A 46 10.09 -5.97 -1.97
CA LEU A 46 9.09 -6.90 -1.45
C LEU A 46 9.64 -8.34 -1.36
N ASN A 47 10.40 -8.79 -2.36
CA ASN A 47 11.07 -10.10 -2.34
C ASN A 47 12.11 -10.23 -1.21
N SER A 48 12.58 -9.14 -0.62
CA SER A 48 13.54 -9.19 0.49
C SER A 48 12.88 -9.18 1.87
N LEU A 49 11.60 -8.83 1.97
CA LEU A 49 10.86 -8.84 3.22
C LEU A 49 10.67 -10.27 3.75
N PRO A 50 10.68 -10.49 5.07
CA PRO A 50 10.28 -11.77 5.66
C PRO A 50 8.78 -12.01 5.45
N ARG A 51 8.39 -13.29 5.46
CA ARG A 51 7.00 -13.75 5.23
C ARG A 51 5.97 -12.93 6.02
N GLU A 52 6.19 -12.75 7.31
CA GLU A 52 5.26 -12.02 8.18
C GLU A 52 5.11 -10.54 7.79
N ARG A 53 6.20 -9.88 7.37
CA ARG A 53 6.15 -8.49 6.90
C ARG A 53 5.40 -8.35 5.57
N LEU A 54 5.53 -9.34 4.68
CA LEU A 54 4.73 -9.36 3.44
C LEU A 54 3.23 -9.48 3.73
N ARG A 55 2.86 -10.34 4.68
CA ARG A 55 1.45 -10.48 5.11
C ARG A 55 0.93 -9.19 5.72
N GLN A 56 1.68 -8.61 6.66
CA GLN A 56 1.30 -7.34 7.28
C GLN A 56 1.20 -6.21 6.26
N PHE A 57 2.11 -6.14 5.29
CA PHE A 57 2.05 -5.15 4.21
C PHE A 57 0.79 -5.36 3.36
N TYR A 58 0.51 -6.60 2.96
CA TYR A 58 -0.67 -6.93 2.17
C TYR A 58 -1.96 -6.48 2.85
N PHE A 59 -2.15 -6.85 4.12
CA PHE A 59 -3.38 -6.53 4.86
C PHE A 59 -3.49 -5.04 5.14
N ALA A 60 -2.41 -4.37 5.55
CA ALA A 60 -2.43 -2.93 5.77
C ALA A 60 -2.74 -2.16 4.47
N TYR A 61 -2.17 -2.58 3.34
CA TYR A 61 -2.44 -1.96 2.04
C TYR A 61 -3.92 -2.10 1.64
N ARG A 62 -4.47 -3.32 1.75
CA ARG A 62 -5.89 -3.60 1.44
C ARG A 62 -6.80 -2.80 2.38
N GLU A 63 -6.54 -2.80 3.68
CA GLU A 63 -7.34 -2.09 4.68
C GLU A 63 -7.44 -0.59 4.40
N LEU A 64 -6.31 0.07 4.13
CA LEU A 64 -6.28 1.50 3.77
C LEU A 64 -6.99 1.79 2.43
N THR A 65 -6.83 0.88 1.47
CA THR A 65 -7.48 1.03 0.15
C THR A 65 -9.00 0.87 0.28
N ASP A 66 -9.43 -0.12 1.06
CA ASP A 66 -10.84 -0.42 1.32
C ASP A 66 -11.50 0.66 2.19
N GLU A 67 -10.76 1.26 3.12
CA GLU A 67 -11.23 2.41 3.93
C GLU A 67 -11.61 3.59 3.02
N LEU A 68 -10.72 4.00 2.11
CA LEU A 68 -11.05 5.01 1.11
C LEU A 68 -12.17 4.55 0.18
N TYR A 69 -12.12 3.30 -0.28
CA TYR A 69 -13.14 2.76 -1.18
C TYR A 69 -14.55 2.88 -0.57
N GLY A 70 -14.73 2.48 0.69
CA GLY A 70 -16.03 2.55 1.37
C GLY A 70 -16.63 3.95 1.38
N ASP A 71 -15.81 4.96 1.66
CA ASP A 71 -16.23 6.37 1.69
C ASP A 71 -16.60 6.94 0.30
N TYR A 72 -16.10 6.35 -0.80
CA TYR A 72 -16.42 6.74 -2.18
C TYR A 72 -17.44 5.85 -2.88
N CYS A 73 -17.68 4.65 -2.35
CA CYS A 73 -18.62 3.71 -2.92
C CYS A 73 -20.07 4.10 -2.59
N ASP A 74 -20.29 4.90 -1.54
CA ASP A 74 -21.58 5.50 -1.19
C ASP A 74 -21.80 6.82 -1.98
N ASP A 75 -22.43 6.68 -3.15
CA ASP A 75 -23.25 7.69 -3.85
C ASP A 75 -22.60 8.93 -4.52
N GLU A 76 -23.25 9.32 -5.64
CA GLU A 76 -23.16 10.56 -6.44
C GLU A 76 -22.12 10.69 -7.57
N ARG A 77 -20.92 10.08 -7.53
CA ARG A 77 -19.91 10.32 -8.60
C ARG A 77 -20.09 9.47 -9.87
N GLY A 78 -20.77 8.33 -9.78
CA GLY A 78 -21.06 7.45 -10.92
C GLY A 78 -19.84 6.70 -11.48
N TRP A 79 -18.75 6.60 -10.72
CA TRP A 79 -17.57 5.82 -11.08
C TRP A 79 -17.78 4.33 -10.84
N HIS A 80 -17.10 3.50 -11.63
CA HIS A 80 -17.13 2.06 -11.44
C HIS A 80 -16.32 1.67 -10.19
N GLU A 81 -16.68 0.57 -9.53
CA GLU A 81 -15.98 0.06 -8.35
C GLU A 81 -14.47 -0.10 -8.60
N ASP A 82 -14.09 -0.68 -9.74
CA ASP A 82 -12.69 -0.83 -10.15
C ASP A 82 -11.94 0.51 -10.33
N ASP A 83 -12.64 1.56 -10.75
CA ASP A 83 -12.08 2.90 -10.93
C ASP A 83 -11.77 3.51 -9.55
N ILE A 84 -12.70 3.38 -8.60
CA ILE A 84 -12.51 3.81 -7.21
C ILE A 84 -11.36 3.01 -6.59
N LEU A 85 -11.32 1.69 -6.76
CA LEU A 85 -10.23 0.87 -6.24
C LEU A 85 -8.86 1.29 -6.79
N THR A 86 -8.81 1.65 -8.07
CA THR A 86 -7.61 2.18 -8.73
C THR A 86 -7.15 3.49 -8.11
N ALA A 87 -8.08 4.44 -7.93
CA ALA A 87 -7.80 5.73 -7.29
C ALA A 87 -7.37 5.58 -5.83
N SER A 88 -8.07 4.76 -5.03
CA SER A 88 -7.71 4.48 -3.64
C SER A 88 -6.30 3.88 -3.52
N SER A 89 -5.98 2.90 -4.38
CA SER A 89 -4.65 2.30 -4.42
C SER A 89 -3.57 3.34 -4.76
N TRP A 90 -3.87 4.21 -5.72
CA TRP A 90 -2.96 5.29 -6.09
C TRP A 90 -2.74 6.29 -4.93
N VAL A 91 -3.79 6.65 -4.19
CA VAL A 91 -3.72 7.54 -3.01
C VAL A 91 -2.80 6.94 -1.95
N VAL A 92 -2.95 5.65 -1.62
CA VAL A 92 -2.07 4.95 -0.67
C VAL A 92 -0.61 5.00 -1.15
N ASN A 93 -0.37 4.81 -2.44
CA ASN A 93 0.97 4.88 -3.04
C ASN A 93 1.61 6.28 -3.01
N GLN A 94 0.83 7.34 -2.76
CA GLN A 94 1.36 8.67 -2.52
C GLN A 94 1.88 8.86 -1.10
N GLY A 95 1.82 7.85 -0.23
CA GLY A 95 2.34 7.87 1.13
C GLY A 95 1.43 8.56 2.14
N GLU A 96 1.80 8.45 3.42
CA GLU A 96 0.95 8.81 4.56
C GLU A 96 0.42 10.26 4.52
N PRO A 97 1.24 11.30 4.22
CA PRO A 97 0.75 12.67 4.28
C PRO A 97 -0.36 12.95 3.26
N PHE A 98 -0.25 12.35 2.07
CA PHE A 98 -1.27 12.52 1.02
C PHE A 98 -2.51 11.70 1.32
N TYR A 99 -2.35 10.43 1.75
CA TYR A 99 -3.45 9.59 2.21
C TYR A 99 -4.30 10.31 3.27
N ARG A 100 -3.64 10.84 4.31
CA ARG A 100 -4.30 11.55 5.41
C ARG A 100 -5.05 12.78 4.91
N ALA A 101 -4.44 13.59 4.04
CA ALA A 101 -5.08 14.77 3.49
C ALA A 101 -6.35 14.41 2.71
N VAL A 102 -6.31 13.33 1.92
CA VAL A 102 -7.47 12.84 1.16
C VAL A 102 -8.56 12.29 2.07
N TYR A 103 -8.18 11.54 3.10
CA TYR A 103 -9.12 11.00 4.10
C TYR A 103 -9.82 12.11 4.89
N GLU A 104 -9.11 13.18 5.25
CA GLU A 104 -9.67 14.34 5.95
C GLU A 104 -10.52 15.24 5.03
N ASP A 105 -10.22 15.27 3.72
CA ASP A 105 -10.95 16.06 2.72
C ASP A 105 -11.10 15.30 1.40
N LEU A 106 -12.25 14.65 1.25
CA LEU A 106 -12.64 13.85 0.08
C LEU A 106 -12.70 14.66 -1.25
N ARG A 107 -12.61 15.98 -1.21
CA ARG A 107 -12.48 16.78 -2.45
C ARG A 107 -11.10 16.65 -3.10
N LEU A 108 -10.10 16.17 -2.35
CA LEU A 108 -8.74 15.96 -2.82
C LEU A 108 -8.53 14.61 -3.51
N TYR A 109 -9.51 13.72 -3.45
CA TYR A 109 -9.41 12.40 -4.06
C TYR A 109 -9.38 12.50 -5.58
N PRO A 110 -8.44 11.81 -6.22
CA PRO A 110 -8.17 11.98 -7.64
C PRO A 110 -9.32 11.44 -8.50
N ASP A 111 -9.45 11.99 -9.70
CA ASP A 111 -10.26 11.35 -10.74
C ASP A 111 -9.57 10.04 -11.18
N PRO A 112 -10.25 8.88 -11.12
CA PRO A 112 -9.69 7.61 -11.55
C PRO A 112 -9.14 7.60 -12.98
N SER A 113 -9.71 8.41 -13.88
CA SER A 113 -9.26 8.49 -15.27
C SER A 113 -7.92 9.23 -15.45
N GLU A 114 -7.47 9.96 -14.44
CA GLU A 114 -6.23 10.74 -14.46
C GLU A 114 -5.06 10.03 -13.75
N VAL A 115 -5.32 8.93 -13.05
CA VAL A 115 -4.29 8.20 -12.29
C VAL A 115 -3.87 6.91 -12.99
N PRO A 116 -2.56 6.59 -12.98
CA PRO A 116 -2.10 5.32 -13.52
C PRO A 116 -2.51 4.17 -12.60
N PRO A 117 -2.87 3.00 -13.15
CA PRO A 117 -3.16 1.82 -12.36
C PRO A 117 -1.93 1.39 -11.58
N SER A 118 -2.11 1.09 -10.30
CA SER A 118 -1.04 0.62 -9.42
C SER A 118 -1.63 -0.29 -8.35
N ASP A 119 -1.23 -1.56 -8.35
CA ASP A 119 -1.68 -2.55 -7.38
C ASP A 119 -0.47 -3.23 -6.72
N LEU A 120 -0.02 -2.65 -5.60
CA LEU A 120 1.03 -3.28 -4.80
C LEU A 120 0.51 -4.51 -4.05
N SER A 121 -0.80 -4.63 -3.79
CA SER A 121 -1.36 -5.80 -3.10
C SER A 121 -1.25 -7.06 -3.96
N GLY A 122 -1.54 -6.95 -5.26
CA GLY A 122 -1.35 -8.01 -6.25
C GLY A 122 0.12 -8.40 -6.38
N LEU A 123 1.04 -7.43 -6.41
CA LEU A 123 2.48 -7.70 -6.44
C LEU A 123 2.95 -8.45 -5.18
N VAL A 124 2.46 -8.05 -4.00
CA VAL A 124 2.78 -8.72 -2.73
C VAL A 124 2.22 -10.15 -2.69
N ALA A 125 0.99 -10.35 -3.15
CA ALA A 125 0.38 -11.68 -3.25
C ALA A 125 1.18 -12.58 -4.21
N GLU A 126 1.63 -12.04 -5.34
CA GLU A 126 2.49 -12.77 -6.28
C GLU A 126 3.84 -13.15 -5.66
N VAL A 127 4.50 -12.22 -4.97
CA VAL A 127 5.76 -12.49 -4.26
C VAL A 127 5.56 -13.55 -3.17
N SER A 128 4.48 -13.48 -2.40
CA SER A 128 4.15 -14.45 -1.36
C SER A 128 3.95 -15.84 -1.94
N ARG A 129 3.17 -15.95 -3.03
CA ARG A 129 2.93 -17.22 -3.73
C ARG A 129 4.23 -17.80 -4.28
N LYS A 130 5.06 -16.99 -4.94
CA LYS A 130 6.35 -17.43 -5.52
C LYS A 130 7.33 -17.91 -4.45
N ARG A 131 7.44 -17.21 -3.32
CA ARG A 131 8.47 -17.49 -2.30
C ARG A 131 8.05 -18.53 -1.27
N PHE A 132 6.76 -18.58 -0.92
CA PHE A 132 6.28 -19.39 0.20
C PHE A 132 5.13 -20.34 -0.17
N GLY A 133 4.65 -20.30 -1.41
CA GLY A 133 3.48 -21.09 -1.84
C GLY A 133 2.17 -20.63 -1.20
N GLU A 134 2.12 -19.40 -0.70
CA GLU A 134 0.95 -18.83 -0.03
C GLU A 134 0.13 -17.95 -0.95
N GLU A 135 -1.15 -18.25 -1.03
CA GLU A 135 -2.15 -17.34 -1.60
C GLU A 135 -2.59 -16.37 -0.51
N LEU A 136 -2.24 -15.10 -0.69
CA LEU A 136 -2.81 -14.03 0.11
C LEU A 136 -4.12 -13.63 -0.55
N CYS A 137 -5.20 -13.78 0.20
CA CYS A 137 -6.56 -13.47 -0.20
C CYS A 137 -7.17 -12.61 0.92
N GLY A 138 -7.96 -11.61 0.56
CA GLY A 138 -8.59 -10.70 1.50
C GLY A 138 -9.49 -9.73 0.79
#